data_AF-A0A4P9VZP7-F1
#
_entry.id   AF-A0A4P9VZP7-F1
#
_cell.length_a   1.000
_cell.length_b   1.000
_cell.length_c   1.000
_cell.angle_alpha   90.00
_cell.angle_beta   90.00
_cell.angle_gamma   90.00
#
_symmetry.space_group_name_H-M   'P 1'
#
loop_
_entity.id
_entity.type
_entity.pdbx_description
1 polymer ?
#
loop_
_entity_poly.entity_id
_entity_poly.type
_entity_poly.pdbx_seq_one_letter_code
_entity_poly.pdbx_strand_id
1 'polypeptide(L)'
;MEFVKSTFKKPWDFYALSRNRKISFDFMNTNPQLPWSFWWVSLNPNITTEIVKANPDLPWEYEALSRNPDITLKMFEENPDPPWDYQALSSHSNITMEFVNSNKDKPWDYGSMSCNPNLTIEFVSVNLDKDL
;
A
#
# COMPACT_ATOMS: atom_id res chain seq x y z
N MET A 1 -25.75 15.89 15.43
CA MET A 1 -25.40 16.00 14.00
C MET A 1 -26.35 15.10 13.22
N GLU A 2 -27.33 15.69 12.54
CA GLU A 2 -28.24 14.97 11.66
C GLU A 2 -27.46 14.44 10.46
N PHE A 3 -27.23 13.13 10.43
CA PHE A 3 -26.86 12.43 9.20
C PHE A 3 -27.96 12.76 8.19
N VAL A 4 -27.61 13.38 7.06
CA VAL A 4 -28.54 13.59 5.94
C VAL A 4 -29.01 12.22 5.48
N LYS A 5 -30.16 11.79 6.01
CA LYS A 5 -30.92 10.68 5.45
C LYS A 5 -31.43 11.14 4.09
N SER A 6 -31.01 10.37 3.08
CA SER A 6 -31.64 10.16 1.77
C SER A 6 -31.66 11.32 0.77
N THR A 7 -30.60 11.40 -0.04
CA THR A 7 -30.71 11.84 -1.44
C THR A 7 -30.47 10.69 -2.45
N PHE A 8 -30.05 9.50 -1.99
CA PHE A 8 -29.84 8.36 -2.88
C PHE A 8 -31.14 7.59 -3.12
N LYS A 9 -31.52 7.46 -4.40
CA LYS A 9 -32.69 6.69 -4.84
C LYS A 9 -32.61 5.19 -4.50
N LYS A 10 -31.41 4.68 -4.19
CA LYS A 10 -31.13 3.28 -3.86
C LYS A 10 -30.16 3.19 -2.66
N PRO A 11 -30.29 2.18 -1.80
CA PRO A 11 -29.39 1.98 -0.66
C PRO A 11 -28.07 1.35 -1.13
N TRP A 12 -27.13 2.18 -1.58
CA TRP A 12 -25.81 1.69 -1.99
C TRP A 12 -24.95 1.28 -0.80
N ASP A 13 -24.25 0.16 -0.96
CA ASP A 13 -23.22 -0.29 -0.02
C ASP A 13 -21.88 0.39 -0.38
N PHE A 14 -21.51 1.40 0.40
CA PHE A 14 -20.28 2.16 0.18
C PHE A 14 -19.01 1.36 0.53
N TYR A 15 -19.10 0.36 1.39
CA TYR A 15 -17.98 -0.55 1.63
C TYR A 15 -17.69 -1.36 0.36
N ALA A 16 -18.73 -1.90 -0.28
CA ALA A 16 -18.59 -2.60 -1.56
C ALA A 16 -18.15 -1.66 -2.70
N LEU A 17 -18.65 -0.42 -2.73
CA LEU A 17 -18.23 0.56 -3.74
C LEU A 17 -16.77 1.00 -3.56
N SER A 18 -16.26 1.09 -2.32
CA SER A 18 -14.85 1.41 -2.05
C SER A 18 -13.88 0.41 -2.68
N ARG A 19 -14.33 -0.85 -2.82
CA ARG A 19 -13.57 -1.94 -3.46
C ARG A 19 -13.63 -1.90 -4.98
N ASN A 20 -14.58 -1.17 -5.54
CA ASN A 20 -14.83 -1.18 -6.96
C ASN A 20 -13.85 -0.25 -7.68
N ARG A 21 -12.89 -0.84 -8.40
CA ARG A 21 -11.86 -0.13 -9.16
C ARG A 21 -12.41 0.83 -10.23
N LYS A 22 -13.69 0.70 -10.62
CA LYS A 22 -14.35 1.63 -11.55
C LYS A 22 -14.81 2.93 -10.88
N ILE A 23 -14.87 2.98 -9.55
CA ILE A 23 -15.08 4.23 -8.82
C ILE A 23 -13.72 4.92 -8.71
N SER A 24 -13.58 6.10 -9.32
CA SER A 24 -12.34 6.87 -9.26
C SER A 24 -12.17 7.54 -7.90
N PHE A 25 -10.91 7.82 -7.53
CA PHE A 25 -10.63 8.64 -6.35
C PHE A 25 -11.25 10.03 -6.47
N ASP A 26 -11.26 10.66 -7.64
CA ASP A 26 -11.93 11.96 -7.87
C ASP A 26 -13.42 11.93 -7.49
N PHE A 27 -14.12 10.84 -7.80
CA PHE A 27 -15.53 10.67 -7.40
C PHE A 27 -15.66 10.60 -5.88
N MET A 28 -14.76 9.88 -5.21
CA MET A 28 -14.74 9.79 -3.74
C MET A 28 -14.41 11.16 -3.12
N ASN A 29 -13.43 11.86 -3.67
CA ASN A 29 -12.95 13.16 -3.19
C ASN A 29 -13.99 14.28 -3.36
N THR A 30 -14.83 14.21 -4.40
CA THR A 30 -15.98 15.12 -4.57
C THR A 30 -17.18 14.75 -3.70
N ASN A 31 -17.15 13.57 -3.05
CA ASN A 31 -18.19 13.09 -2.15
C ASN A 31 -17.61 12.59 -0.82
N PRO A 32 -16.85 13.43 -0.08
CA PRO A 32 -16.12 13.00 1.11
C PRO A 32 -17.02 12.65 2.30
N GLN A 33 -18.28 13.10 2.28
CA GLN A 33 -19.28 12.81 3.31
C GLN A 33 -19.81 11.36 3.26
N LEU A 34 -19.51 10.61 2.20
CA LEU A 34 -19.95 9.24 2.05
C LEU A 34 -18.99 8.30 2.81
N PRO A 35 -19.50 7.20 3.39
CA PRO A 35 -18.71 6.34 4.28
C PRO A 35 -17.81 5.40 3.48
N TRP A 36 -16.81 5.95 2.79
CA TRP A 36 -15.79 5.20 2.07
C TRP A 36 -14.90 4.43 3.06
N SER A 37 -14.59 3.18 2.74
CA SER A 37 -13.66 2.35 3.51
C SER A 37 -12.24 2.60 3.03
N PHE A 38 -11.46 3.35 3.81
CA PHE A 38 -10.10 3.73 3.42
C PHE A 38 -9.12 2.57 3.33
N TRP A 39 -9.39 1.43 3.98
CA TRP A 39 -8.68 0.19 3.70
C TRP A 39 -8.75 -0.19 2.22
N TRP A 40 -9.95 -0.19 1.64
CA TRP A 40 -10.14 -0.54 0.23
C TRP A 40 -9.74 0.57 -0.72
N VAL A 41 -9.90 1.83 -0.33
CA VAL A 41 -9.39 2.97 -1.10
C VAL A 41 -7.88 2.89 -1.18
N SER A 42 -7.19 2.70 -0.06
CA SER A 42 -5.73 2.57 0.01
C SER A 42 -5.22 1.37 -0.77
N LEU A 43 -5.92 0.23 -0.76
CA LEU A 43 -5.57 -0.97 -1.53
C LEU A 43 -5.92 -0.86 -3.03
N ASN A 44 -6.54 0.24 -3.48
CA ASN A 44 -6.94 0.37 -4.87
C ASN A 44 -5.70 0.68 -5.73
N PRO A 45 -5.39 -0.15 -6.75
CA PRO A 45 -4.21 0.05 -7.59
C PRO A 45 -4.26 1.34 -8.43
N ASN A 46 -5.41 2.02 -8.49
CA ASN A 46 -5.53 3.33 -9.14
C ASN A 46 -5.17 4.50 -8.21
N ILE A 47 -4.91 4.26 -6.93
CA ILE A 47 -4.28 5.28 -6.07
C ILE A 47 -2.83 5.41 -6.50
N THR A 48 -2.34 6.64 -6.56
CA THR A 48 -0.95 6.94 -6.90
C THR A 48 -0.30 7.70 -5.75
N THR A 49 1.03 7.75 -5.74
CA THR A 49 1.79 8.55 -4.77
C THR A 49 1.37 10.02 -4.80
N GLU A 50 1.05 10.58 -5.97
CA GLU A 50 0.56 11.96 -6.13
C GLU A 50 -0.79 12.17 -5.45
N ILE A 51 -1.70 11.20 -5.55
CA ILE A 51 -3.01 11.26 -4.87
C ILE A 51 -2.82 11.28 -3.35
N VAL A 52 -1.99 10.38 -2.82
CA VAL A 52 -1.74 10.32 -1.38
C VAL A 52 -1.11 11.62 -0.87
N LYS A 53 -0.11 12.13 -1.60
CA LYS A 53 0.56 13.41 -1.28
C LYS A 53 -0.35 14.63 -1.34
N ALA A 54 -1.25 14.69 -2.33
CA ALA A 54 -2.17 15.80 -2.49
C ALA A 54 -3.27 15.81 -1.41
N ASN A 55 -3.46 14.70 -0.69
CA ASN A 55 -4.52 14.53 0.30
C ASN A 55 -3.95 13.94 1.60
N PRO A 56 -3.01 14.62 2.28
CA PRO A 56 -2.30 14.08 3.44
C PRO A 56 -3.19 13.89 4.68
N ASP A 57 -4.28 14.64 4.77
CA ASP A 57 -5.23 14.58 5.90
C ASP A 57 -6.23 13.42 5.81
N LEU A 58 -6.23 12.68 4.71
CA LEU A 58 -7.08 11.49 4.58
C LEU A 58 -6.49 10.32 5.39
N PRO A 59 -7.35 9.43 5.94
CA PRO A 59 -6.92 8.33 6.78
C PRO A 59 -6.38 7.17 5.92
N TRP A 60 -5.26 7.40 5.24
CA TRP A 60 -4.60 6.39 4.43
C TRP A 60 -4.13 5.20 5.28
N GLU A 61 -4.48 4.01 4.84
CA GLU A 61 -4.09 2.76 5.49
C GLU A 61 -2.75 2.31 4.90
N TYR A 62 -1.65 2.66 5.55
CA TYR A 62 -0.30 2.37 5.06
C TYR A 62 -0.01 0.87 4.91
N GLU A 63 -0.63 0.03 5.74
CA GLU A 63 -0.57 -1.41 5.59
C GLU A 63 -1.21 -1.87 4.26
N ALA A 64 -2.30 -1.22 3.83
CA ALA A 64 -2.93 -1.49 2.54
C ALA A 64 -2.14 -0.85 1.38
N LEU A 65 -1.59 0.36 1.57
CA LEU A 65 -0.71 0.99 0.59
C LEU A 65 0.54 0.14 0.34
N SER A 66 1.12 -0.48 1.38
CA SER A 66 2.26 -1.40 1.29
C SER A 66 2.04 -2.58 0.36
N ARG A 67 0.79 -2.89 -0.01
CA ARG A 67 0.45 -3.98 -0.94
C ARG A 67 0.31 -3.51 -2.38
N ASN A 68 0.47 -2.21 -2.63
CA ASN A 68 0.52 -1.62 -3.96
C ASN A 68 1.98 -1.39 -4.37
N PRO A 69 2.54 -2.23 -5.26
CA PRO A 69 3.98 -2.22 -5.53
C PRO A 69 4.49 -0.92 -6.15
N ASP A 70 3.70 -0.28 -7.02
CA ASP A 70 4.10 0.96 -7.71
C ASP A 70 4.08 2.19 -6.79
N ILE A 71 3.08 2.28 -5.90
CA ILE A 71 2.98 3.37 -4.92
C ILE A 71 4.10 3.23 -3.90
N THR A 72 4.31 2.02 -3.38
CA THR A 72 5.08 1.83 -2.16
C THR A 72 6.55 2.20 -2.35
N LEU A 73 7.22 1.72 -3.40
CA LEU A 73 8.64 2.03 -3.59
C LEU A 73 8.87 3.54 -3.74
N LYS A 74 8.09 4.19 -4.61
CA LYS A 74 8.17 5.63 -4.83
C LYS A 74 7.87 6.42 -3.56
N MET A 75 6.82 6.03 -2.83
CA MET A 75 6.41 6.73 -1.62
C MET A 75 7.39 6.49 -0.46
N PHE A 76 8.01 5.32 -0.38
CA PHE A 76 9.00 5.00 0.64
C PHE A 76 10.28 5.81 0.46
N GLU A 77 10.79 5.92 -0.77
CA GLU A 77 11.96 6.75 -1.09
C GLU A 77 11.77 8.22 -0.69
N GLU A 78 10.54 8.72 -0.78
CA GLU A 78 10.18 10.10 -0.48
C GLU A 78 9.75 10.31 0.98
N ASN A 79 9.25 9.27 1.65
CA ASN A 79 8.78 9.31 3.03
C ASN A 79 8.88 7.91 3.70
N PRO A 80 9.97 7.63 4.43
CA PRO A 80 10.19 6.33 5.08
C PRO A 80 9.48 6.18 6.43
N ASP A 81 8.98 7.28 7.02
CA ASP A 81 8.42 7.33 8.37
C ASP A 81 7.09 6.57 8.60
N PRO A 82 6.20 6.40 7.61
CA PRO A 82 4.96 5.67 7.83
C PRO A 82 5.16 4.21 8.24
N PRO A 83 4.15 3.59 8.90
CA PRO A 83 4.22 2.21 9.36
C PRO A 83 3.99 1.23 8.21
N TRP A 84 4.95 1.17 7.29
CA TRP A 84 4.93 0.25 6.16
C TRP A 84 4.95 -1.22 6.63
N ASP A 85 4.14 -2.06 5.98
CA ASP A 85 4.13 -3.51 6.15
C ASP A 85 5.27 -4.14 5.35
N TYR A 86 6.39 -4.43 6.02
CA TYR A 86 7.57 -5.05 5.41
C TYR A 86 7.34 -6.50 4.98
N GLN A 87 6.37 -7.19 5.57
CA GLN A 87 5.99 -8.55 5.17
C GLN A 87 5.26 -8.50 3.81
N ALA A 88 4.31 -7.57 3.65
CA ALA A 88 3.69 -7.31 2.35
C ALA A 88 4.73 -6.89 1.30
N LEU A 89 5.62 -5.98 1.66
CA LEU A 89 6.70 -5.52 0.80
C LEU A 89 7.56 -6.69 0.31
N SER A 90 7.94 -7.62 1.18
CA SER A 90 8.77 -8.78 0.85
C SER A 90 8.23 -9.62 -0.32
N SER A 91 6.92 -9.58 -0.57
CA SER A 91 6.26 -10.28 -1.67
C SER A 91 6.29 -9.55 -3.02
N HIS A 92 6.74 -8.29 -3.03
CA HIS A 92 6.76 -7.48 -4.24
C HIS A 92 7.92 -7.84 -5.17
N SER A 93 7.60 -8.18 -6.42
CA SER A 93 8.59 -8.54 -7.43
C SER A 93 9.49 -7.38 -7.89
N ASN A 94 9.15 -6.13 -7.55
CA ASN A 94 9.93 -4.94 -7.91
C ASN A 94 10.91 -4.51 -6.80
N ILE A 95 10.91 -5.16 -5.63
CA ILE A 95 11.92 -4.87 -4.59
C ILE A 95 13.31 -5.30 -5.05
N THR A 96 14.30 -4.44 -4.80
CA THR A 96 15.71 -4.69 -5.09
C THR A 96 16.46 -5.12 -3.82
N MET A 97 17.54 -5.88 -3.99
CA MET A 97 18.38 -6.28 -2.84
C MET A 97 19.11 -5.08 -2.21
N GLU A 98 19.34 -4.02 -2.98
CA GLU A 98 19.87 -2.74 -2.46
C GLU A 98 18.89 -2.07 -1.50
N PHE A 99 17.59 -2.08 -1.83
CA PHE A 99 16.53 -1.54 -0.98
C PHE A 99 16.44 -2.31 0.35
N VAL A 100 16.49 -3.64 0.29
CA VAL A 100 16.49 -4.51 1.48
C VAL A 100 17.73 -4.23 2.34
N ASN A 101 18.92 -4.15 1.75
CA ASN A 101 20.16 -3.85 2.47
C ASN A 101 20.14 -2.48 3.16
N SER A 102 19.57 -1.47 2.50
CA SER A 102 19.43 -0.12 3.06
C SER A 102 18.48 -0.07 4.26
N ASN A 103 17.58 -1.06 4.37
CA ASN A 103 16.56 -1.19 5.41
C ASN A 103 16.70 -2.52 6.17
N LYS A 104 17.93 -2.96 6.42
CA LYS A 104 18.23 -4.29 6.97
C LYS A 104 17.72 -4.54 8.41
N ASP A 105 17.36 -3.48 9.13
CA ASP A 105 16.78 -3.55 10.48
C ASP A 105 15.28 -3.90 10.47
N LYS A 106 14.66 -3.95 9.29
CA LYS A 106 13.22 -4.16 9.14
C LYS A 106 12.87 -5.64 9.06
N PRO A 107 11.64 -6.02 9.49
CA PRO A 107 11.23 -7.42 9.54
C PRO A 107 10.85 -7.91 8.14
N TRP A 108 11.85 -8.22 7.33
CA TRP A 108 11.70 -8.81 6.00
C TRP A 108 11.31 -10.29 6.09
N ASP A 109 10.45 -10.77 5.18
CA ASP A 109 10.16 -12.18 4.96
C ASP A 109 11.09 -12.74 3.87
N TYR A 110 12.21 -13.30 4.29
CA TYR A 110 13.17 -13.95 3.39
C TYR A 110 12.60 -15.19 2.67
N GLY A 111 11.57 -15.83 3.23
CA GLY A 111 10.86 -16.93 2.58
C GLY A 111 10.13 -16.45 1.33
N SER A 112 9.35 -15.37 1.45
CA SER A 112 8.71 -14.72 0.30
C SER A 112 9.74 -14.15 -0.70
N MET A 113 10.81 -13.52 -0.20
CA MET A 113 11.86 -12.95 -1.07
C MET A 113 12.67 -14.01 -1.83
N SER A 114 12.68 -15.27 -1.39
CA SER A 114 13.37 -16.36 -2.09
C SER A 114 12.83 -16.60 -3.51
N CYS A 115 11.60 -16.15 -3.78
CA CYS A 115 10.98 -16.19 -5.11
C CYS A 115 11.11 -14.85 -5.89
N ASN A 116 11.79 -13.85 -5.34
CA ASN A 116 11.89 -12.53 -5.96
C ASN A 116 12.82 -12.59 -7.19
N PRO A 117 12.39 -12.08 -8.37
CA PRO A 117 13.20 -12.12 -9.59
C PRO A 117 14.47 -11.26 -9.53
N ASN A 118 14.56 -10.31 -8.60
CA ASN A 118 15.73 -9.46 -8.37
C ASN A 118 16.68 -10.03 -7.29
N LEU A 119 16.38 -11.19 -6.71
CA LEU A 119 17.28 -11.84 -5.74
C LEU A 119 18.58 -12.26 -6.44
N THR A 120 19.72 -11.91 -5.84
CA THR A 120 21.04 -12.26 -6.37
C THR A 120 21.74 -13.27 -5.48
N ILE A 121 22.61 -14.09 -6.09
CA ILE A 121 23.40 -15.08 -5.34
C ILE A 121 24.38 -14.42 -4.37
N GLU A 122 24.86 -13.21 -4.70
CA GLU A 122 25.71 -12.40 -3.83
C GLU A 122 24.97 -11.99 -2.56
N PHE A 123 23.73 -11.52 -2.69
CA PHE A 123 22.91 -11.16 -1.52
C PHE A 123 22.67 -12.38 -0.62
N VAL A 124 22.34 -13.54 -1.21
CA VAL A 124 22.20 -14.80 -0.47
C VAL A 124 23.52 -15.18 0.20
N SER A 125 24.66 -15.09 -0.49
CA SER A 125 25.97 -15.47 0.05
C SER A 125 26.42 -14.63 1.25
N VAL A 126 26.02 -13.36 1.30
CA VAL A 126 26.34 -12.45 2.42
C VAL A 126 25.41 -12.68 3.61
N ASN A 127 24.17 -13.11 3.37
CA ASN A 127 23.13 -13.31 4.41
C ASN A 127 22.89 -14.79 4.75
N LEU A 128 23.63 -15.71 4.15
CA LEU A 128 23.66 -17.11 4.57
C LEU A 128 24.37 -17.19 5.91
N ASP A 129 23.65 -17.60 6.95
CA ASP A 129 24.27 -18.01 8.21
C ASP A 129 25.21 -19.18 7.91
N LYS A 130 26.51 -18.95 8.10
CA LYS A 130 27.56 -19.94 7.80
C LYS A 130 27.73 -21.00 8.89
N ASP A 131 26.93 -20.93 9.94
CA ASP A 131 27.01 -21.78 11.14
C ASP A 131 25.86 -22.80 11.25
N LEU A 132 25.21 -23.16 10.13
CA LEU A 132 24.33 -24.34 10.03
C LEU A 132 25.10 -25.61 9.67
#